data_AF-V5GDM5-F1
#
_entry.id   AF-V5GDM5-F1
#
_cell.length_a   1.000
_cell.length_b   1.000
_cell.length_c   1.000
_cell.angle_alpha   90.00
_cell.angle_beta   90.00
_cell.angle_gamma   90.00
#
_symmetry.space_group_name_H-M   'P 1'
#
loop_
_entity.id
_entity.type
_entity.pdbx_description
1 polymer ?
#
loop_
_entity_poly.entity_id
_entity_poly.type
_entity_poly.pdbx_seq_one_letter_code
_entity_poly.pdbx_strand_id
1 'polypeptide(L)'
;STVTSTKMEKANHKTKDNDLKEAVKSKDLDEVLQKVTAVDTVCCFTKCKNRTKDFAIQCKYCSKRFCTTHGLPEIHGCGEAVRRDEKRKFLHPDTKLSQEKHSQAHTKLSMKLKQMQLERKP
;
A
#
# COMPACT_ATOMS: atom_id res chain seq x y z
N SER A 1 19.03 -24.23 -9.20
CA SER A 1 17.67 -24.34 -8.63
C SER A 1 16.72 -23.48 -9.43
N THR A 2 15.80 -24.13 -10.14
CA THR A 2 14.83 -23.56 -11.08
C THR A 2 13.81 -22.68 -10.36
N VAL A 3 13.69 -21.41 -10.77
CA VAL A 3 12.68 -20.48 -10.29
C VAL A 3 11.39 -20.68 -11.10
N THR A 4 10.38 -21.29 -10.48
CA THR A 4 9.04 -21.44 -11.07
C THR A 4 8.31 -20.11 -11.02
N SER A 5 8.03 -19.53 -12.19
CA SER A 5 7.14 -18.39 -12.36
C SER A 5 5.70 -18.80 -12.06
N THR A 6 5.17 -18.40 -10.90
CA THR A 6 3.74 -18.50 -10.62
C THR A 6 3.01 -17.31 -11.23
N LYS A 7 2.17 -17.62 -12.22
CA LYS A 7 1.26 -16.71 -12.93
C LYS A 7 0.25 -16.14 -11.94
N MET A 8 0.32 -14.84 -11.67
CA MET A 8 -0.67 -14.16 -10.82
C MET A 8 -1.99 -13.99 -11.58
N GLU A 9 -2.99 -14.76 -11.17
CA GLU A 9 -4.37 -14.52 -11.56
C GLU A 9 -4.87 -13.26 -10.86
N LYS A 10 -5.24 -12.26 -11.67
CA LYS A 10 -5.84 -11.01 -11.22
C LYS A 10 -7.18 -11.32 -10.55
N ALA A 11 -7.21 -11.34 -9.22
CA ALA A 11 -8.44 -11.52 -8.46
C ALA A 11 -9.42 -10.39 -8.82
N ASN A 12 -10.51 -10.79 -9.48
CA ASN A 12 -11.51 -9.96 -10.10
C ASN A 12 -12.20 -9.05 -9.08
N HIS A 13 -11.75 -7.80 -8.97
CA HIS A 13 -12.36 -6.76 -8.15
C HIS A 13 -13.65 -6.17 -8.76
N LYS A 14 -14.33 -6.86 -9.69
CA LYS A 14 -15.43 -6.26 -10.49
C LYS A 14 -16.81 -6.27 -9.84
N THR A 15 -17.07 -7.11 -8.83
CA THR A 15 -18.45 -7.29 -8.33
C THR A 15 -18.91 -6.14 -7.45
N LYS A 16 -18.15 -5.79 -6.41
CA LYS A 16 -18.49 -4.68 -5.50
C LYS A 16 -18.37 -3.30 -6.15
N ASP A 17 -17.52 -3.19 -7.17
CA ASP A 17 -17.35 -1.98 -7.98
C ASP A 17 -18.61 -1.68 -8.83
N ASN A 18 -19.38 -2.72 -9.20
CA ASN A 18 -20.66 -2.56 -9.88
C ASN A 18 -21.77 -2.08 -8.94
N ASP A 19 -21.86 -2.64 -7.73
CA ASP A 19 -22.83 -2.18 -6.72
C ASP A 19 -22.65 -0.70 -6.38
N LEU A 20 -21.39 -0.23 -6.29
CA LEU A 20 -21.07 1.18 -6.10
C LEU A 20 -21.45 2.05 -7.31
N LYS A 21 -21.22 1.57 -8.54
CA LYS A 21 -21.62 2.28 -9.77
C LYS A 21 -23.14 2.36 -9.94
N GLU A 22 -23.85 1.35 -9.48
CA GLU A 22 -25.31 1.33 -9.46
C GLU A 22 -25.84 2.33 -8.40
N ALA A 23 -25.22 2.36 -7.22
CA ALA A 23 -25.58 3.30 -6.16
C ALA A 23 -25.43 4.77 -6.60
N VAL A 24 -24.38 5.12 -7.35
CA VAL A 24 -24.16 6.50 -7.82
C VAL A 24 -25.22 6.98 -8.83
N LYS A 25 -26.03 6.08 -9.40
CA LYS A 25 -27.13 6.45 -10.32
C LYS A 25 -28.38 6.94 -9.59
N SER A 26 -28.56 6.62 -8.30
CA SER A 26 -29.72 7.09 -7.54
C SER A 26 -29.55 8.57 -7.15
N LYS A 27 -30.65 9.34 -7.22
CA LYS A 27 -30.67 10.78 -6.88
C LYS A 27 -30.91 11.04 -5.39
N ASP A 28 -31.28 10.00 -4.64
CA ASP A 28 -31.54 10.06 -3.22
C ASP A 28 -30.25 9.83 -2.43
N LEU A 29 -29.75 10.89 -1.80
CA LEU A 29 -28.48 10.88 -1.06
C LEU A 29 -28.46 9.84 0.07
N ASP A 30 -29.58 9.64 0.74
CA ASP A 30 -29.69 8.71 1.86
C ASP A 30 -29.56 7.25 1.42
N GLU A 31 -30.10 6.92 0.24
CA GLU A 31 -29.99 5.60 -0.36
C GLU A 31 -28.54 5.30 -0.78
N VAL A 32 -27.85 6.30 -1.34
CA VAL A 32 -26.41 6.19 -1.67
C VAL A 32 -25.60 5.93 -0.41
N LEU A 33 -25.86 6.68 0.67
CA LEU A 33 -25.13 6.56 1.93
C LEU A 33 -25.32 5.17 2.56
N GLN A 34 -26.54 4.62 2.52
CA GLN A 34 -26.83 3.27 2.99
C GLN A 34 -26.11 2.19 2.16
N LYS A 35 -26.07 2.33 0.83
CA LYS A 35 -25.37 1.38 -0.04
C LYS A 35 -23.86 1.40 0.19
N VAL A 36 -23.26 2.59 0.31
CA VAL A 36 -21.82 2.74 0.58
C VAL A 36 -21.44 2.16 1.94
N THR A 37 -22.22 2.45 2.98
CA THR A 37 -21.97 1.90 4.32
C THR A 37 -22.13 0.38 4.36
N ALA A 38 -23.11 -0.18 3.65
CA ALA A 38 -23.28 -1.63 3.54
C ALA A 38 -22.05 -2.30 2.91
N VAL A 39 -21.49 -1.72 1.84
CA VAL A 39 -20.27 -2.23 1.18
C VAL A 39 -19.05 -2.13 2.08
N ASP A 40 -18.93 -1.09 2.89
CA ASP A 40 -17.78 -0.92 3.80
C ASP A 40 -17.81 -1.88 5.00
N THR A 41 -19.01 -2.29 5.46
CA THR A 41 -19.16 -3.20 6.61
C THR A 41 -18.91 -4.69 6.30
N VAL A 42 -18.60 -5.04 5.05
CA VAL A 42 -18.34 -6.44 4.63
C VAL A 42 -16.89 -6.62 4.18
N CYS A 43 -16.36 -7.83 4.38
CA CYS A 43 -14.99 -8.15 3.99
C CYS A 43 -14.80 -7.91 2.48
N CYS A 44 -13.73 -7.22 2.07
CA CYS A 44 -13.50 -6.86 0.67
C CYS A 44 -13.13 -8.06 -0.24
N PHE A 45 -12.82 -9.23 0.34
CA PHE A 45 -12.50 -10.44 -0.43
C PHE A 45 -13.70 -10.93 -1.25
N THR A 46 -13.46 -11.41 -2.48
CA THR A 46 -14.51 -11.70 -3.48
C THR A 46 -15.48 -12.80 -3.07
N LYS A 47 -14.97 -13.84 -2.39
CA LYS A 47 -15.75 -15.00 -1.94
C LYS A 47 -16.25 -14.87 -0.49
N CYS A 48 -15.90 -13.78 0.20
CA CYS A 48 -16.21 -13.63 1.61
C CYS A 48 -17.38 -12.64 1.81
N LYS A 49 -18.35 -13.05 2.63
CA LYS A 49 -19.51 -12.24 3.05
C LYS A 49 -19.51 -11.97 4.56
N ASN A 50 -18.36 -12.15 5.22
CA ASN A 50 -18.27 -11.95 6.66
C ASN A 50 -18.42 -10.46 7.01
N ARG A 51 -19.18 -10.18 8.07
CA ARG A 51 -19.31 -8.82 8.61
C ARG A 51 -17.99 -8.40 9.24
N THR A 52 -17.59 -7.18 8.92
CA THR A 52 -16.33 -6.57 9.33
C THR A 52 -16.60 -5.22 10.03
N LYS A 53 -17.82 -5.05 10.59
CA LYS A 53 -18.29 -3.82 11.21
C LYS A 53 -17.53 -3.50 12.51
N ASP A 54 -17.35 -4.50 13.36
CA ASP A 54 -16.71 -4.33 14.67
C ASP A 54 -15.19 -4.51 14.60
N PHE A 55 -14.72 -5.56 13.90
CA PHE A 55 -13.31 -5.87 13.78
C PHE A 55 -12.90 -6.04 12.32
N ALA A 56 -12.07 -5.12 11.85
CA ALA A 56 -11.52 -5.09 10.50
C ALA A 56 -10.01 -4.97 10.52
N ILE A 57 -9.34 -5.77 9.69
CA ILE A 57 -7.93 -5.57 9.37
C ILE A 57 -7.86 -4.73 8.10
N GLN A 58 -7.22 -3.56 8.19
CA GLN A 58 -6.96 -2.70 7.03
C GLN A 58 -5.59 -3.04 6.43
N CYS A 59 -5.56 -3.28 5.12
CA CYS A 59 -4.32 -3.52 4.41
C CYS A 59 -3.61 -2.19 4.07
N LYS A 60 -2.33 -2.05 4.44
CA LYS A 60 -1.52 -0.83 4.16
C LYS A 60 -1.26 -0.57 2.67
N TYR A 61 -1.40 -1.59 1.82
CA TYR A 61 -1.05 -1.50 0.39
C TYR A 61 -2.25 -1.20 -0.51
N CYS A 62 -3.43 -1.72 -0.18
CA CYS A 62 -4.65 -1.49 -0.95
C CYS A 62 -5.74 -0.71 -0.20
N SER A 63 -5.50 -0.36 1.07
CA SER A 63 -6.40 0.41 1.94
C SER A 63 -7.82 -0.16 2.06
N LYS A 64 -7.98 -1.47 1.83
CA LYS A 64 -9.25 -2.19 1.92
C LYS A 64 -9.40 -2.87 3.28
N ARG A 65 -10.65 -3.05 3.71
CA ARG A 65 -11.04 -3.72 4.96
C ARG A 65 -11.27 -5.22 4.73
N PHE A 66 -10.69 -6.06 5.58
CA PHE A 66 -10.83 -7.51 5.53
C PHE A 66 -11.17 -8.09 6.92
N CYS A 67 -11.82 -9.26 6.94
CA CYS A 67 -12.01 -10.02 8.16
C CYS A 67 -10.70 -10.66 8.63
N THR A 68 -10.68 -11.16 9.87
CA THR A 68 -9.50 -11.78 10.50
C THR A 68 -8.90 -12.92 9.68
N THR A 69 -9.71 -13.67 8.93
CA THR A 69 -9.26 -14.77 8.07
C THR A 69 -8.64 -14.32 6.74
N HIS A 70 -9.01 -13.14 6.22
CA HIS A 70 -8.54 -12.63 4.92
C HIS A 70 -7.65 -11.38 5.06
N GLY A 71 -7.30 -11.00 6.28
CA GLY A 71 -6.50 -9.81 6.57
C GLY A 71 -5.05 -9.91 6.12
N LEU A 72 -4.53 -11.13 5.89
CA LEU A 72 -3.16 -11.32 5.46
C LEU A 72 -2.98 -10.90 3.98
N PRO A 73 -1.96 -10.10 3.65
CA PRO A 73 -1.72 -9.63 2.29
C PRO A 73 -1.51 -10.73 1.26
N GLU A 74 -0.96 -11.89 1.65
CA GLU A 74 -0.82 -13.05 0.77
C GLU A 74 -2.18 -13.54 0.23
N ILE A 75 -3.24 -13.47 1.04
CA ILE A 75 -4.55 -14.06 0.73
C ILE A 75 -5.32 -13.19 -0.28
N HIS A 76 -5.22 -11.87 -0.15
CA HIS A 76 -5.93 -10.92 -1.02
C HIS A 76 -5.04 -10.33 -2.13
N GLY A 77 -3.83 -10.87 -2.34
CA GLY A 77 -2.96 -10.53 -3.47
C GLY A 77 -2.04 -9.32 -3.28
N CYS A 78 -1.97 -8.76 -2.07
CA CYS A 78 -0.98 -7.73 -1.71
C CYS A 78 0.38 -8.31 -1.25
N GLY A 79 0.54 -9.63 -1.24
CA GLY A 79 1.74 -10.31 -0.77
C GLY A 79 3.01 -9.92 -1.52
N GLU A 80 2.94 -9.72 -2.83
CA GLU A 80 4.09 -9.25 -3.61
C GLU A 80 4.57 -7.85 -3.21
N ALA A 81 3.63 -6.95 -2.88
CA ALA A 81 3.97 -5.60 -2.45
C ALA A 81 4.69 -5.63 -1.10
N VAL A 82 4.22 -6.47 -0.18
CA VAL A 82 4.89 -6.73 1.11
C VAL A 82 6.25 -7.31 0.89
N ARG A 83 6.37 -8.35 0.07
CA ARG A 83 7.63 -9.03 -0.19
C ARG A 83 8.68 -8.07 -0.78
N ARG A 84 8.26 -7.16 -1.65
CA ARG A 84 9.14 -6.13 -2.21
C ARG A 84 9.59 -5.12 -1.15
N ASP A 85 8.67 -4.68 -0.31
CA ASP A 85 8.94 -3.71 0.74
C ASP A 85 9.87 -4.30 1.82
N GLU A 86 9.57 -5.50 2.30
CA GLU A 86 10.40 -6.23 3.26
C GLU A 86 11.77 -6.58 2.68
N LYS A 87 11.84 -6.98 1.40
CA LYS A 87 13.13 -7.19 0.73
C LYS A 87 13.94 -5.89 0.65
N ARG A 88 13.31 -4.74 0.37
CA ARG A 88 13.99 -3.45 0.37
C ARG A 88 14.53 -3.12 1.76
N LYS A 89 13.73 -3.27 2.82
CA LYS A 89 14.15 -3.05 4.21
C LYS A 89 15.28 -3.99 4.64
N PHE A 90 15.24 -5.23 4.17
CA PHE A 90 16.28 -6.21 4.48
C PHE A 90 17.60 -5.89 3.76
N LEU A 91 17.54 -5.53 2.47
CA LEU A 91 18.74 -5.16 1.68
C LEU A 91 19.32 -3.80 2.10
N HIS A 92 18.44 -2.86 2.43
CA HIS A 92 18.77 -1.54 2.94
C HIS A 92 18.16 -1.40 4.34
N PRO A 93 18.81 -1.98 5.37
CA PRO A 93 18.41 -1.70 6.74
C PRO A 93 18.52 -0.19 6.92
N ASP A 94 17.42 0.45 7.31
CA ASP A 94 17.41 1.84 7.72
C ASP A 94 18.33 1.96 8.94
N THR A 95 19.62 2.17 8.69
CA THR A 95 20.54 2.56 9.75
C THR A 95 20.02 3.92 10.19
N LYS A 96 19.37 4.00 11.35
CA LYS A 96 18.89 5.27 11.91
C LYS A 96 20.02 6.31 12.03
N LEU A 97 21.27 5.85 11.99
CA LEU A 97 22.50 6.65 11.86
C LEU A 97 22.64 7.36 10.50
N SER A 98 21.89 7.00 9.46
CA SER A 98 22.10 7.47 8.08
C SER A 98 21.52 8.85 7.82
N GLN A 99 20.43 9.30 8.43
CA GLN A 99 19.84 10.59 8.04
C GLN A 99 20.70 11.79 8.54
N GLU A 100 21.16 11.74 9.79
CA GLU A 100 22.11 12.73 10.33
C GLU A 100 23.49 12.61 9.69
N LYS A 101 24.00 11.39 9.45
CA LYS A 101 25.27 11.24 8.72
C LYS A 101 25.16 11.70 7.27
N HIS A 102 24.00 11.54 6.64
CA HIS A 102 23.76 11.99 5.26
C HIS A 102 23.64 13.52 5.19
N SER A 103 22.99 14.17 6.17
CA SER A 103 22.98 15.63 6.25
C SER A 103 24.37 16.19 6.52
N GLN A 104 25.14 15.59 7.44
CA GLN A 104 26.52 15.97 7.71
C GLN A 104 27.43 15.74 6.49
N ALA A 105 27.28 14.61 5.80
CA ALA A 105 28.02 14.31 4.56
C ALA A 105 27.67 15.30 3.44
N HIS A 106 26.38 15.65 3.28
CA HIS A 106 25.92 16.64 2.32
C HIS A 106 26.50 18.02 2.62
N THR A 107 26.48 18.46 3.88
CA THR A 107 27.07 19.75 4.28
C THR A 107 28.57 19.76 4.00
N LYS A 108 29.32 18.72 4.38
CA LYS A 108 30.76 18.60 4.11
C LYS A 108 31.07 18.62 2.60
N LEU A 109 30.27 17.91 1.80
CA LEU A 109 30.40 17.89 0.35
C LEU A 109 30.15 19.28 -0.24
N SER A 110 29.07 19.95 0.17
CA SER A 110 28.73 21.29 -0.33
C SER A 110 29.80 22.34 0.01
N MET A 111 30.39 22.26 1.21
CA MET A 111 31.52 23.12 1.61
C MET A 111 32.75 22.88 0.74
N LYS A 112 33.09 21.61 0.48
CA LYS A 112 34.24 21.26 -0.36
C LYS A 112 34.04 21.67 -1.82
N LEU A 113 32.83 21.55 -2.34
CA LEU A 113 32.49 22.04 -3.68
C LEU A 113 32.63 23.56 -3.79
N LYS A 114 32.19 24.33 -2.77
CA LYS A 114 32.40 25.79 -2.73
C LYS A 114 33.87 26.16 -2.66
N GLN A 115 34.66 25.45 -1.85
CA GLN A 115 36.11 25.66 -1.77
C GLN A 115 36.76 25.47 -3.14
N MET A 116 36.47 24.35 -3.81
CA MET A 116 37.00 24.07 -5.14
C MET A 116 36.53 25.08 -6.20
N GLN A 117 35.34 25.67 -6.05
CA GLN A 117 34.87 26.74 -6.94
C GLN A 117 35.63 28.05 -6.73
N LEU A 118 36.00 28.38 -5.49
CA LEU A 118 36.81 29.54 -5.17
C LEU A 118 38.24 29.38 -5.69
N GLU A 119 38.84 28.19 -5.50
CA GLU A 119 40.18 27.86 -6.02
C GLU A 119 40.26 27.83 -7.56
N ARG A 120 39.10 27.74 -8.24
CA ARG A 120 38.99 27.80 -9.71
C ARG A 120 38.77 29.20 -10.26
N LYS A 121 38.58 30.22 -9.42
CA LYS A 121 38.53 31.62 -9.87
C LYS A 121 39.97 32.16 -9.94
N PRO A 122 40.42 32.66 -11.12
CA PRO A 122 41.77 33.17 -11.32
C PRO A 122 42.03 34.45 -10.52
#